data_AF-A0A7Z9QW21-F1
#
_entry.id   AF-A0A7Z9QW21-F1
#
_cell.length_a   1.000
_cell.length_b   1.000
_cell.length_c   1.000
_cell.angle_alpha   90.00
_cell.angle_beta   90.00
_cell.angle_gamma   90.00
#
_symmetry.space_group_name_H-M   'P 1'
#
loop_
_entity.id
_entity.type
_entity.pdbx_description
1 polymer ?
#
loop_
_entity_poly.entity_id
_entity_poly.type
_entity_poly.pdbx_seq_one_letter_code
_entity_poly.pdbx_strand_id
1 'polypeptide(L)'
;MCCSRAAYYGMINFVDDQVGRLIQYAGGLKNCLTVFTSDHGEMLGDHNLFRKTWPYEASARIPFLMRAPQKWGYPKEITCESPVG
;
A
#
# COMPACT_ATOMS: atom_id res chain seq x y z
N MET A 1 -14.80 -18.07 3.66
CA MET A 1 -14.34 -16.75 3.18
C MET A 1 -13.94 -15.80 4.32
N CYS A 2 -14.73 -15.63 5.39
CA CYS A 2 -14.38 -14.66 6.46
C CYS A 2 -13.02 -14.88 7.12
N CYS A 3 -12.62 -16.13 7.42
CA CYS A 3 -11.31 -16.41 8.03
C CYS A 3 -10.13 -15.97 7.14
N SER A 4 -10.24 -16.11 5.81
CA SER A 4 -9.20 -15.69 4.87
C SER A 4 -9.04 -14.17 4.83
N ARG A 5 -10.15 -13.42 4.87
CA ARG A 5 -10.12 -11.95 4.96
C ARG A 5 -9.55 -11.47 6.29
N ALA A 6 -9.93 -12.10 7.39
CA ALA A 6 -9.39 -11.80 8.71
C ALA A 6 -7.87 -12.04 8.77
N ALA A 7 -7.39 -13.17 8.24
CA ALA A 7 -5.96 -13.46 8.15
C ALA A 7 -5.22 -12.43 7.28
N TYR A 8 -5.81 -12.03 6.14
CA TYR A 8 -5.23 -11.02 5.26
C TYR A 8 -5.09 -9.66 5.95
N TYR A 9 -6.13 -9.20 6.66
CA TYR A 9 -6.05 -7.97 7.45
C TYR A 9 -5.07 -8.08 8.62
N GLY A 10 -4.94 -9.27 9.23
CA GLY A 10 -3.90 -9.54 10.23
C GLY A 10 -2.49 -9.38 9.66
N MET A 11 -2.24 -9.84 8.43
CA MET A 11 -0.96 -9.66 7.74
C MET A 11 -0.70 -8.19 7.39
N ILE A 12 -1.72 -7.43 6.99
CA ILE A 12 -1.59 -5.99 6.75
C ILE A 12 -1.13 -5.27 8.02
N ASN A 13 -1.76 -5.53 9.16
CA ASN A 13 -1.34 -4.95 10.45
C ASN A 13 0.09 -5.33 10.80
N PHE A 14 0.47 -6.60 10.58
CA PHE A 14 1.83 -7.04 10.83
C PHE A 14 2.86 -6.29 9.97
N VAL A 15 2.55 -6.05 8.68
CA VAL A 15 3.41 -5.26 7.79
C VAL A 15 3.49 -3.81 8.26
N ASP A 16 2.38 -3.19 8.66
CA ASP A 16 2.35 -1.83 9.20
C ASP A 16 3.28 -1.68 10.42
N ASP A 17 3.20 -2.63 11.37
CA ASP A 17 4.09 -2.68 12.53
C ASP A 17 5.57 -2.78 12.12
N GLN A 18 5.90 -3.61 11.11
CA GLN A 18 7.29 -3.74 10.65
C GLN A 18 7.79 -2.48 9.94
N VAL A 19 6.94 -1.83 9.15
CA VAL A 19 7.27 -0.57 8.47
C VAL A 19 7.51 0.52 9.53
N GLY A 20 6.65 0.63 10.55
CA GLY A 20 6.84 1.55 11.66
C GLY A 20 8.19 1.33 12.37
N ARG A 21 8.55 0.08 12.65
CA ARG A 21 9.86 -0.28 13.24
C ARG A 21 11.03 0.15 12.35
N LEU A 22 10.95 -0.08 11.04
CA LEU A 22 12.00 0.30 10.09
C LEU A 22 12.18 1.82 10.03
N ILE A 23 11.07 2.57 10.00
CA ILE A 23 11.08 4.04 10.00
C ILE A 23 11.70 4.57 11.28
N GLN A 24 11.36 4.00 12.43
CA GLN A 24 11.93 4.37 13.71
C GLN A 24 13.44 4.10 13.75
N TYR A 25 13.87 2.92 13.29
CA TYR A 25 15.29 2.56 13.21
C TYR A 25 16.07 3.49 12.27
N ALA A 26 15.47 3.90 11.15
CA ALA A 26 16.08 4.82 10.20
C ALA A 26 16.19 6.28 10.71
N GLY A 27 15.66 6.58 11.91
CA GLY A 27 15.63 7.95 12.44
C GLY A 27 14.59 8.85 11.77
N GLY A 28 13.59 8.27 11.11
CA GLY A 28 12.50 8.96 10.41
C GLY A 28 12.74 9.17 8.91
N LEU A 29 11.82 9.89 8.26
CA LEU A 29 11.72 10.02 6.80
C LEU A 29 11.96 11.44 6.27
N LYS A 30 12.59 12.33 7.06
CA LYS A 30 12.64 13.77 6.74
C LYS A 30 13.38 14.09 5.43
N ASN A 31 14.47 13.36 5.16
CA ASN A 31 15.38 13.61 4.03
C ASN A 31 15.36 12.50 2.97
N CYS A 32 14.42 11.57 3.06
CA CYS A 32 14.30 10.42 2.17
C CYS A 32 13.04 10.55 1.31
N LEU A 33 13.13 10.18 0.04
CA LEU A 33 11.94 9.91 -0.77
C LEU A 33 11.42 8.53 -0.37
N THR A 34 10.21 8.48 0.16
CA THR A 34 9.58 7.22 0.56
C THR A 34 8.40 6.95 -0.34
N VAL A 35 8.37 5.73 -0.90
CA VAL A 35 7.27 5.24 -1.73
C VAL A 35 6.76 3.95 -1.11
N PHE A 36 5.46 3.87 -0.90
CA PHE A 36 4.77 2.65 -0.49
C PHE A 36 3.81 2.26 -1.60
N THR A 37 3.96 1.04 -2.10
CA THR A 37 3.18 0.52 -3.22
C THR A 37 2.97 -0.99 -3.09
N SER A 38 2.14 -1.56 -3.95
CA SER A 38 2.01 -3.01 -4.14
C SER A 38 2.29 -3.37 -5.60
N ASP A 39 2.64 -4.62 -5.88
CA ASP A 39 2.75 -5.16 -7.23
C ASP A 39 1.38 -5.57 -7.80
N HIS A 40 0.45 -5.99 -6.94
CA HIS A 40 -0.94 -6.30 -7.26
C HIS A 40 -1.83 -6.28 -6.00
N GLY A 41 -3.14 -6.44 -6.20
CA GLY A 41 -4.12 -6.71 -5.13
C GLY A 41 -4.47 -8.21 -5.01
N GLU A 42 -5.48 -8.53 -4.22
CA GLU A 42 -5.91 -9.91 -3.94
C GLU A 42 -7.44 -9.97 -3.93
N MET A 43 -8.01 -10.90 -4.69
CA MET A 43 -9.46 -10.98 -4.89
C MET A 43 -10.21 -11.45 -3.64
N LEU A 44 -9.58 -12.23 -2.75
CA LEU A 44 -10.16 -12.66 -1.45
C LEU A 44 -11.61 -13.23 -1.51
N GLY A 45 -12.02 -13.81 -2.63
CA GLY A 45 -13.37 -14.33 -2.85
C GLY A 45 -14.28 -13.44 -3.70
N ASP A 46 -13.83 -12.25 -4.11
CA ASP A 46 -14.53 -11.38 -5.06
C ASP A 46 -14.74 -12.12 -6.38
N HIS A 47 -15.96 -12.02 -6.94
CA HIS A 47 -16.40 -12.78 -8.10
C HIS A 47 -16.23 -14.32 -7.96
N ASN A 48 -16.22 -14.85 -6.74
CA ASN A 48 -15.87 -16.25 -6.42
C ASN A 48 -14.43 -16.63 -6.82
N LEU A 49 -13.55 -15.65 -7.00
CA LEU A 49 -12.16 -15.83 -7.40
C LEU A 49 -11.22 -15.53 -6.22
N PHE A 50 -10.06 -16.18 -6.26
CA PHE A 50 -8.93 -15.92 -5.38
C PHE A 50 -7.70 -15.63 -6.25
N ARG A 51 -6.69 -15.02 -5.64
CA ARG A 51 -5.42 -14.59 -6.26
C ARG A 51 -5.61 -13.39 -7.18
N LYS A 52 -4.56 -13.11 -7.94
CA LYS A 52 -4.31 -11.90 -8.74
C LYS A 52 -4.43 -12.11 -10.26
N THR A 53 -5.10 -13.18 -10.68
CA THR A 53 -4.95 -13.71 -12.04
C THR A 53 -5.81 -13.00 -13.08
N TRP A 54 -6.70 -12.11 -12.65
CA TRP A 54 -7.74 -11.52 -13.49
C TRP A 54 -7.67 -10.00 -13.46
N PRO A 55 -8.00 -9.30 -14.56
CA PRO A 55 -7.91 -7.84 -14.67
C PRO A 55 -9.09 -7.13 -13.98
N TYR A 56 -9.48 -7.62 -12.81
CA TYR A 56 -10.48 -6.98 -11.95
C TYR A 56 -9.82 -5.94 -11.06
N GLU A 57 -10.62 -4.97 -10.63
CA GLU A 57 -10.13 -3.85 -9.82
C GLU A 57 -9.44 -4.32 -8.53
N ALA A 58 -10.00 -5.30 -7.82
CA ALA A 58 -9.39 -5.85 -6.60
C ALA A 58 -8.02 -6.51 -6.83
N SER A 59 -7.69 -6.88 -8.07
CA SER A 59 -6.37 -7.43 -8.44
C SER A 59 -5.43 -6.37 -9.03
N ALA A 60 -5.96 -5.43 -9.81
CA ALA A 60 -5.16 -4.48 -10.59
C ALA A 60 -4.95 -3.12 -9.89
N ARG A 61 -5.91 -2.68 -9.06
CA ARG A 61 -5.83 -1.40 -8.36
C ARG A 61 -5.00 -1.56 -7.09
N ILE A 62 -3.82 -0.94 -7.09
CA ILE A 62 -2.85 -1.00 -6.00
C ILE A 62 -2.81 0.31 -5.19
N PRO A 63 -2.39 0.28 -3.91
CA PRO A 63 -2.05 1.49 -3.18
C PRO A 63 -0.79 2.12 -3.78
N PHE A 64 -0.75 3.44 -3.87
CA PHE A 64 0.45 4.19 -4.23
C PHE A 64 0.54 5.45 -3.36
N LEU A 65 1.48 5.45 -2.42
CA LEU A 65 1.72 6.56 -1.50
C LEU A 65 3.15 7.04 -1.69
N MET A 66 3.33 8.36 -1.83
CA MET A 66 4.63 8.97 -1.99
C MET A 66 4.81 10.11 -0.99
N ARG A 67 5.96 10.12 -0.32
CA ARG A 67 6.40 11.20 0.56
C ARG A 67 7.72 11.75 0.04
N ALA A 68 7.68 12.97 -0.50
CA ALA A 68 8.87 13.70 -0.88
C ALA A 68 9.61 14.25 0.35
N PRO A 69 10.95 14.41 0.29
CA PRO A 69 11.73 15.14 1.28
C PRO A 69 11.21 16.57 1.48
N GLN A 70 11.20 17.05 2.74
CA GLN A 70 10.65 18.38 3.06
C GLN A 70 11.36 19.52 2.32
N LYS A 71 12.65 19.35 2.02
CA LYS A 71 13.47 20.29 1.25
C LYS A 71 12.99 20.53 -0.19
N TRP A 72 12.18 19.65 -0.75
CA TRP A 72 11.66 19.80 -2.12
C TRP A 72 10.45 20.72 -2.20
N GLY A 73 9.84 21.09 -1.06
CA GLY A 73 8.76 22.08 -1.01
C GLY A 73 7.43 21.61 -1.63
N TYR A 74 7.25 20.30 -1.86
CA TYR A 74 5.97 19.77 -2.35
C TYR A 74 4.87 19.90 -1.28
N PRO A 75 3.61 20.14 -1.69
CA PRO A 75 2.48 20.18 -0.77
C PRO A 75 2.29 18.82 -0.10
N LYS A 76 1.83 18.83 1.15
CA LYS A 76 1.45 17.61 1.87
C LYS A 76 -0.02 17.27 1.58
N GLU A 77 -0.38 16.00 1.75
CA GLU A 77 -1.77 15.54 1.73
C GLU A 77 -2.52 15.83 0.41
N ILE A 78 -1.81 15.71 -0.72
CA ILE A 78 -2.43 15.75 -2.04
C ILE A 78 -2.93 14.36 -2.40
N THR A 79 -4.17 14.27 -2.87
CA THR A 79 -4.72 13.06 -3.48
C THR A 79 -4.83 13.27 -4.98
N CYS A 80 -4.36 12.31 -5.77
CA CYS A 80 -4.48 12.31 -7.23
C CYS A 80 -5.46 11.20 -7.63
N GLU A 81 -6.53 11.57 -8.34
CA GLU A 81 -7.53 10.61 -8.85
C GLU A 81 -7.29 10.25 -10.32
N SER A 82 -6.40 10.97 -10.99
CA SER A 82 -6.03 10.69 -12.37
C SER A 82 -5.39 9.31 -12.47
N PRO A 83 -5.70 8.51 -13.51
CA PRO A 83 -5.04 7.24 -13.76
C PRO A 83 -3.52 7.41 -13.84
N VAL A 84 -2.81 6.59 -13.07
CA VAL A 84 -1.34 6.51 -13.06
C VAL A 84 -0.98 5.16 -13.69
N GLY A 85 -0.13 5.19 -14.72
CA GLY A 85 0.33 4.02 -15.48
C GLY A 85 1.80 3.75 -15.28
#